data_AF-A0A021VXV5-F1
#
_entry.id   AF-A0A021VXV5-F1
#
_cell.length_a   1.000
_cell.length_b   1.000
_cell.length_c   1.000
_cell.angle_alpha   90.00
_cell.angle_beta   90.00
_cell.angle_gamma   90.00
#
_symmetry.space_group_name_H-M   'P 1'
#
loop_
_entity.id
_entity.type
_entity.pdbx_description
1 polymer ?
#
loop_
_entity_poly.entity_id
_entity_poly.type
_entity_poly.pdbx_seq_one_letter_code
_entity_poly.pdbx_strand_id
1 'polypeptide(L)' 'MEAIYYEDDVPAQWSEYYKANVEFFDVLGSPGGAAKLGEIDHDHPIVAALPPQNGA' A
#
# COMPACT_ATOMS: atom_id res chain seq x y z
N MET A 1 -5.66 -2.74 15.92
CA MET A 1 -5.12 -3.59 14.83
C MET A 1 -3.83 -2.93 14.38
N GLU A 2 -2.79 -3.71 14.09
CA GLU A 2 -1.52 -3.21 13.53
C GLU A 2 -1.54 -3.34 12.01
N ALA A 3 -0.93 -2.39 11.30
CA ALA A 3 -0.91 -2.33 9.83
C ALA A 3 0.51 -2.24 9.25
N ILE A 4 1.52 -2.07 10.11
CA ILE A 4 2.92 -1.93 9.73
C ILE A 4 3.67 -3.12 10.32
N TYR A 5 4.33 -3.86 9.46
CA TYR A 5 5.08 -5.07 9.78
C TYR A 5 6.46 -4.99 9.12
N TYR A 6 7.45 -5.65 9.71
CA TYR A 6 8.65 -6.05 8.95
C TYR A 6 8.24 -7.07 7.89
N GLU A 7 8.98 -7.15 6.79
CA GLU A 7 8.61 -7.98 5.63
C GLU A 7 8.45 -9.47 5.98
N ASP A 8 9.30 -9.96 6.88
CA ASP A 8 9.26 -11.36 7.36
C ASP A 8 8.10 -11.63 8.35
N ASP A 9 7.53 -10.58 8.92
CA ASP A 9 6.48 -10.65 9.96
C ASP A 9 5.08 -10.36 9.41
N VAL A 10 4.93 -10.17 8.09
CA VAL A 10 3.62 -9.94 7.47
C VAL A 10 2.74 -11.18 7.63
N PRO A 11 1.57 -11.08 8.30
CA PRO A 11 0.65 -12.20 8.44
C PRO A 11 0.25 -12.77 7.08
N ALA A 12 0.13 -14.09 6.97
CA ALA A 12 -0.11 -14.78 5.70
C ALA A 12 -1.36 -14.26 4.96
N GLN A 13 -2.43 -13.91 5.69
CA GLN A 13 -3.65 -13.36 5.12
C GLN A 13 -3.48 -11.98 4.46
N TRP A 14 -2.36 -11.29 4.70
CA TRP A 14 -2.02 -9.99 4.16
C TRP A 14 -0.73 -10.00 3.32
N SER A 15 -0.23 -11.18 2.95
CA SER A 15 1.00 -11.33 2.17
C SER A 15 0.98 -10.57 0.84
N GLU A 16 -0.19 -10.43 0.20
CA GLU A 16 -0.35 -9.67 -1.05
C GLU A 16 -0.10 -8.16 -0.89
N TYR A 17 -0.22 -7.61 0.31
CA TYR A 17 0.04 -6.18 0.55
C TYR A 17 1.52 -5.81 0.45
N TYR A 18 2.44 -6.77 0.63
CA TYR A 18 3.86 -6.53 0.35
C TYR A 18 4.05 -6.15 -1.13
N LYS A 19 3.46 -6.95 -2.02
CA LYS A 19 3.51 -6.70 -3.48
C LYS A 19 2.87 -5.36 -3.82
N ALA A 20 1.69 -5.07 -3.27
CA ALA A 20 1.02 -3.80 -3.49
C ALA A 20 1.85 -2.58 -3.04
N ASN A 21 2.56 -2.68 -1.91
CA ASN A 21 3.47 -1.62 -1.43
C ASN A 21 4.62 -1.37 -2.41
N VAL A 22 5.20 -2.42 -2.99
CA VAL A 22 6.30 -2.29 -3.96
C VAL A 22 5.77 -1.70 -5.27
N GLU A 23 4.72 -2.29 -5.84
CA GLU A 23 4.22 -1.95 -7.17
C GLU A 23 3.54 -0.57 -7.23
N PHE A 24 3.09 -0.01 -6.10
CA PHE A 24 2.64 1.39 -6.03
C PHE A 24 3.68 2.37 -6.60
N PHE A 25 4.97 2.06 -6.44
CA PHE A 25 6.07 2.92 -6.91
C PHE A 25 6.50 2.65 -8.35
N ASP A 26 5.93 1.68 -9.07
CA ASP A 26 6.36 1.35 -10.43
C ASP A 26 6.28 2.55 -11.39
N VAL A 27 5.26 3.40 -11.22
CA VAL A 27 5.07 4.62 -12.01
C VAL A 27 5.78 5.85 -11.42
N LEU A 28 6.11 5.81 -10.12
CA LEU A 28 6.70 6.94 -9.38
C LEU A 28 8.23 6.87 -9.31
N GLY A 29 8.80 5.67 -9.45
CA GLY A 29 10.20 5.38 -9.15
C GLY A 29 10.54 5.61 -7.67
N SER A 30 11.70 6.21 -7.41
CA SER A 30 12.14 6.55 -6.05
C SER A 30 12.20 8.07 -5.84
N PRO A 31 11.09 8.69 -5.42
CA PRO A 31 10.96 10.15 -5.34
C PRO A 31 11.76 10.80 -4.18
N GLY A 32 12.33 10.00 -3.29
CA GLY A 32 13.13 10.52 -2.16
C GLY A 32 12.31 11.18 -1.05
N GLY A 33 10.99 10.92 -0.98
CA GLY A 33 10.15 11.29 0.16
C GLY A 33 8.72 11.70 -0.23
N ALA A 34 7.74 11.31 0.59
CA ALA A 34 6.32 11.56 0.33
C ALA A 34 5.89 13.04 0.47
N ALA A 35 6.59 13.85 1.27
CA ALA A 35 6.19 15.22 1.62
C ALA A 35 6.04 16.17 0.43
N LYS A 36 6.75 15.92 -0.68
CA LYS A 36 6.68 16.76 -1.90
C LYS A 36 5.63 16.27 -2.90
N LEU A 37 5.15 15.04 -2.76
CA LEU A 37 4.22 14.41 -3.71
C LEU A 37 2.76 14.66 -3.32
N GLY A 38 2.46 14.66 -2.01
CA GLY A 38 1.08 14.72 -1.54
C GLY A 38 0.33 13.40 -1.77
N GLU A 39 -0.98 13.49 -1.93
CA GLU A 39 -1.84 12.35 -2.30
C GLU A 39 -1.62 11.96 -3.76
N ILE A 40 -1.63 10.66 -4.04
CA ILE A 40 -1.54 10.10 -5.39
C ILE A 40 -2.70 9.13 -5.56
N ASP A 41 -3.58 9.44 -6.51
CA ASP A 41 -4.71 8.59 -6.89
C ASP A 41 -4.24 7.44 -7.80
N HIS A 42 -3.48 6.51 -7.20
CA HIS A 42 -2.90 5.35 -7.90
C HIS A 42 -2.83 4.12 -7.00
N ASP A 43 -3.96 3.78 -6.38
CA ASP A 43 -4.06 2.58 -5.56
C ASP A 43 -3.80 1.31 -6.39
N HIS A 44 -3.04 0.38 -5.81
CA HIS A 44 -2.83 -0.93 -6.41
C HIS A 44 -4.17 -1.68 -6.58
N PRO A 45 -4.37 -2.49 -7.65
CA PRO A 45 -5.66 -3.11 -7.94
C PRO A 45 -6.31 -3.89 -6.79
N ILE A 46 -5.52 -4.54 -5.93
CA ILE A 46 -6.05 -5.27 -4.77
C ILE A 46 -6.71 -4.33 -3.75
N VAL A 47 -6.19 -3.10 -3.59
CA VAL A 47 -6.70 -2.09 -2.66
C VAL A 47 -7.93 -1.42 -3.26
N ALA A 48 -7.83 -1.01 -4.54
CA ALA A 48 -8.94 -0.38 -5.27
C ALA A 48 -10.19 -1.28 -5.38
N ALA A 49 -10.01 -2.61 -5.37
CA ALA A 49 -11.10 -3.57 -5.43
C ALA A 49 -11.76 -3.87 -4.07
N LEU A 50 -11.21 -3.37 -2.96
CA LEU A 50 -11.79 -3.64 -1.64
C LEU A 50 -13.16 -2.94 -1.53
N PRO A 51 -14.18 -3.61 -0.97
CA PRO A 51 -15.42 -2.93 -0.64
C PRO A 51 -15.14 -1.84 0.40
N PRO A 52 -15.99 -0.80 0.51
CA PRO A 52 -15.88 0.18 1.58
C PRO A 52 -15.77 -0.49 2.94
N GLN A 53 -14.62 -0.33 3.60
CA GLN A 53 -14.34 -0.95 4.87
C GLN A 53 -14.69 0.03 5.98
N ASN A 54 -15.99 0.27 6.16
CA ASN A 54 -16.61 1.11 7.19
C ASN A 54 -15.94 2.47 7.47
N GLY A 55 -16.66 3.54 7.11
CA GLY A 55 -16.40 4.87 7.64
C GLY A 55 -16.70 4.96 9.14
N ALA A 56 -15.82 5.65 9.85
CA ALA A 56 -16.15 6.46 11.02
C ALA A 56 -15.59 7.86 10.78
#